data_AF-A0A0F9CKA0-F1
#
_entry.id   AF-A0A0F9CKA0-F1
#
_cell.length_a   1.000
_cell.length_b   1.000
_cell.length_c   1.000
_cell.angle_alpha   90.00
_cell.angle_beta   90.00
_cell.angle_gamma   90.00
#
_symmetry.space_group_name_H-M   'P 1'
#
loop_
_entity.id
_entity.type
_entity.pdbx_description
1 polymer ?
#
loop_
_entity_poly.entity_id
_entity_poly.type
_entity_poly.pdbx_seq_one_letter_code
_entity_poly.pdbx_strand_id
1 'polypeptide(L)'
;MENKIKQFAELLEKEQKERLHQKNLACQANLDSCKVTVKPGKKYIKVDVGLSGKYMIDQGGNIYGIKGYGVIHKGHCYGTLDTINDYYWGNYRGVCK
;
A
#
# COMPACT_ATOMS: atom_id res chain seq x y z
N MET A 1 -1.62 -16.57 -2.38
CA MET A 1 -1.53 -15.33 -1.55
C MET A 1 -0.45 -14.40 -2.07
N GLU A 2 0.77 -14.90 -2.31
CA GLU A 2 1.89 -14.13 -2.87
C GLU A 2 1.54 -13.35 -4.15
N ASN A 3 0.87 -13.98 -5.12
CA ASN A 3 0.40 -13.29 -6.34
C ASN A 3 -0.51 -12.09 -6.05
N LYS A 4 -1.42 -12.21 -5.08
CA LYS A 4 -2.33 -11.12 -4.71
C LYS A 4 -1.59 -9.96 -4.03
N ILE A 5 -0.57 -10.26 -3.24
CA ILE A 5 0.28 -9.24 -2.61
C ILE A 5 1.07 -8.49 -3.68
N LYS A 6 1.60 -9.21 -4.68
CA LYS A 6 2.27 -8.61 -5.82
C LYS A 6 1.33 -7.69 -6.60
N GLN A 7 0.11 -8.16 -6.90
CA GLN A 7 -0.93 -7.34 -7.55
C GLN A 7 -1.27 -6.08 -6.74
N PHE A 8 -1.43 -6.20 -5.43
CA PHE A 8 -1.65 -5.06 -4.55
C PHE A 8 -0.48 -4.06 -4.58
N ALA A 9 0.75 -4.55 -4.51
CA ALA A 9 1.94 -3.71 -4.55
C ALA A 9 2.08 -2.95 -5.88
N GLU A 10 1.86 -3.63 -7.01
CA GLU A 10 1.87 -3.03 -8.34
C GLU A 10 0.77 -1.99 -8.51
N LEU A 11 -0.45 -2.28 -8.05
CA LEU A 11 -1.58 -1.35 -8.09
C LEU A 11 -1.29 -0.09 -7.26
N LEU A 12 -0.80 -0.28 -6.03
CA LEU A 12 -0.44 0.81 -5.13
C LEU A 12 0.63 1.73 -5.74
N GLU A 13 1.70 1.14 -6.31
CA GLU A 13 2.77 1.91 -6.95
C GLU A 13 2.23 2.69 -8.16
N LYS A 14 1.45 2.02 -9.01
CA LYS A 14 0.85 2.62 -10.22
C LYS A 14 -0.01 3.83 -9.88
N GLU A 15 -0.99 3.66 -8.99
CA GLU A 15 -1.96 4.73 -8.69
C GLU A 15 -1.31 5.92 -7.98
N GLN A 16 -0.25 5.71 -7.20
CA GLN A 16 0.50 6.81 -6.60
C GLN A 16 1.29 7.61 -7.64
N LYS A 17 1.94 6.92 -8.59
CA LYS A 17 2.63 7.61 -9.69
C LYS A 17 1.64 8.38 -10.56
N GLU A 18 0.50 7.78 -10.90
CA GLU A 18 -0.56 8.45 -11.66
C GLU A 18 -1.04 9.73 -10.96
N ARG A 19 -1.25 9.69 -9.65
CA ARG A 19 -1.59 10.88 -8.86
C ARG A 19 -0.51 11.97 -8.94
N LEU A 20 0.77 11.61 -8.88
CA LEU A 20 1.86 12.57 -9.00
C LEU A 20 1.88 13.22 -10.38
N HIS A 21 1.66 12.44 -11.43
CA HIS A 21 1.53 12.96 -12.80
C HIS A 21 0.33 13.92 -12.91
N GLN A 22 -0.84 13.55 -12.40
CA GLN A 22 -2.04 14.41 -12.39
C GLN A 22 -1.81 15.74 -11.65
N LYS A 23 -0.95 15.75 -10.64
CA LYS A 23 -0.61 16.96 -9.87
C LYS A 23 0.57 17.76 -10.43
N ASN A 24 1.16 17.36 -11.55
CA ASN A 24 2.39 17.93 -12.09
C ASN A 24 3.55 17.91 -11.07
N LEU A 25 3.63 16.86 -10.25
CA LEU A 25 4.65 16.66 -9.22
C LEU A 25 5.55 15.44 -9.50
N ALA A 26 5.50 14.87 -10.71
CA ALA A 26 6.22 13.66 -11.08
C ALA A 26 7.71 13.89 -11.40
N CYS A 27 8.43 14.58 -10.52
CA CYS A 27 9.89 14.59 -10.57
C CYS A 27 10.47 13.25 -10.09
N GLN A 28 11.71 12.93 -10.49
CA GLN A 28 12.32 11.63 -10.19
C GLN A 28 12.28 11.29 -8.68
N ALA A 29 12.64 12.24 -7.82
CA ALA A 29 12.62 12.05 -6.37
C ALA A 29 11.23 11.67 -5.82
N ASN A 30 10.17 12.25 -6.38
CA ASN A 30 8.80 11.93 -5.99
C ASN A 30 8.38 10.55 -6.53
N LEU A 31 8.78 10.20 -7.75
CA LEU A 31 8.52 8.87 -8.33
C LEU A 31 9.24 7.76 -7.54
N ASP A 32 10.48 8.01 -7.12
CA ASP A 32 11.25 7.08 -6.27
C ASP A 32 10.58 6.90 -4.91
N SER A 33 9.97 7.96 -4.38
CA SER A 33 9.18 7.92 -3.14
C SER A 33 7.89 7.11 -3.25
N CYS A 34 7.46 6.73 -4.46
CA CYS A 34 6.31 5.83 -4.68
C CYS A 34 6.70 4.36 -4.81
N LYS A 35 7.99 4.03 -4.87
CA LYS A 35 8.46 2.65 -5.05
C LYS A 35 7.96 1.75 -3.92
N VAL A 36 7.27 0.66 -4.26
CA VAL A 36 6.71 -0.25 -3.26
C VAL A 36 7.68 -1.40 -2.99
N THR A 37 7.90 -1.70 -1.71
CA THR A 37 8.69 -2.86 -1.27
C THR A 37 7.85 -3.72 -0.34
N VAL A 38 7.79 -5.02 -0.62
CA VAL A 38 7.09 -6.00 0.20
C VAL A 38 8.11 -6.76 1.04
N LYS A 39 7.91 -6.78 2.36
CA LYS A 39 8.77 -7.49 3.31
C LYS A 39 7.96 -8.55 4.06
N PRO A 40 8.13 -9.83 3.74
CA PRO A 40 7.51 -10.92 4.48
C PRO A 40 7.88 -10.86 5.96
N GLY A 41 6.96 -11.25 6.83
CA GLY A 41 7.19 -11.31 8.27
C GLY A 41 6.32 -12.38 8.90
N LYS A 42 6.68 -12.82 10.12
CA LYS A 42 6.02 -13.95 10.79
C LYS A 42 4.52 -13.73 11.02
N LYS A 43 4.16 -12.54 11.51
CA LYS A 43 2.77 -12.18 11.84
C LYS A 43 2.09 -11.35 10.75
N TYR A 44 2.84 -10.42 10.17
CA TYR A 44 2.36 -9.50 9.15
C TYR A 44 3.38 -9.39 8.04
N ILE A 45 2.87 -9.26 6.81
CA ILE A 45 3.62 -8.87 5.64
C ILE A 45 3.58 -7.34 5.58
N LYS A 46 4.74 -6.70 5.49
CA LYS A 46 4.85 -5.24 5.48
C LYS A 46 4.91 -4.75 4.04
N VAL A 47 4.14 -3.72 3.73
CA VAL A 47 4.15 -3.04 2.44
C VAL A 47 4.63 -1.62 2.68
N ASP A 48 5.86 -1.38 2.28
CA ASP A 48 6.55 -0.10 2.41
C ASP A 48 6.43 0.67 1.09
N VAL A 49 6.34 1.99 1.18
CA VAL A 49 6.33 2.91 0.03
C VAL A 49 7.46 3.92 0.22
N GLY A 50 8.35 4.00 -0.76
CA GLY A 50 9.63 4.69 -0.62
C GLY A 50 10.43 4.09 0.53
N LEU A 51 10.75 4.92 1.53
CA LEU A 51 11.52 4.51 2.71
C LEU A 51 10.65 4.22 3.95
N SER A 52 9.33 4.36 3.84
CA SER A 52 8.41 4.30 4.99
C SER A 52 7.45 3.13 4.90
N GLY A 53 7.16 2.50 6.04
CA GLY A 53 6.07 1.53 6.13
C GLY A 53 4.71 2.21 5.92
N LYS A 54 3.82 1.58 5.15
CA LYS A 54 2.50 2.15 4.85
C LYS A 54 1.35 1.23 5.24
N TYR A 55 1.41 -0.03 4.81
CA TYR A 55 0.39 -1.03 5.09
C TYR A 55 0.99 -2.30 5.67
N MET A 56 0.13 -3.07 6.35
CA MET A 56 0.44 -4.41 6.80
C MET A 56 -0.71 -5.35 6.46
N ILE A 57 -0.34 -6.54 6.03
CA ILE A 57 -1.27 -7.57 5.61
C ILE A 57 -1.14 -8.73 6.59
N ASP A 58 -2.26 -9.17 7.17
CA ASP A 58 -2.27 -10.36 8.02
C ASP A 58 -2.34 -11.66 7.20
N GLN A 59 -2.25 -12.80 7.88
CA GLN A 59 -2.33 -14.10 7.21
C GLN A 59 -3.70 -14.39 6.58
N GLY A 60 -4.76 -13.67 6.97
CA GLY A 60 -6.07 -13.74 6.33
C GLY A 60 -6.17 -12.88 5.06
N GLY A 61 -5.16 -12.07 4.75
CA GLY A 61 -5.17 -11.15 3.62
C GLY A 61 -5.86 -9.82 3.92
N ASN A 62 -6.18 -9.50 5.18
CA ASN A 62 -6.74 -8.19 5.53
C ASN A 62 -5.68 -7.11 5.45
N ILE A 63 -6.05 -5.94 4.91
CA ILE A 63 -5.13 -4.81 4.69
C ILE A 63 -5.38 -3.76 5.76
N TYR A 64 -4.34 -3.49 6.56
CA TYR A 64 -4.40 -2.47 7.60
C TYR A 64 -3.42 -1.34 7.33
N GLY A 65 -3.81 -0.12 7.67
CA GLY A 65 -2.86 0.98 7.89
C GLY A 65 -2.02 0.72 9.14
N ILE A 66 -0.94 1.47 9.32
CA ILE A 66 -0.04 1.33 10.48
C ILE A 66 -0.07 2.58 11.39
N LYS A 67 0.12 2.38 12.70
CA LYS A 67 0.39 3.46 13.68
C LYS A 67 1.89 3.75 13.81
N GLY A 68 2.70 2.74 13.51
CA GLY A 68 4.14 2.73 13.57
C GLY A 68 4.65 1.44 12.94
N TYR A 69 5.95 1.37 12.66
CA TYR A 69 6.51 0.19 12.00
C TYR A 69 6.34 -1.05 12.89
N GLY A 70 5.74 -2.10 12.33
CA GLY A 70 5.36 -3.32 13.05
C GLY A 70 3.99 -3.31 13.73
N VAL A 71 3.29 -2.16 13.76
CA VAL A 71 2.05 -1.98 14.54
C VAL A 71 0.87 -1.57 13.65
N ILE A 72 -0.08 -2.48 13.47
CA ILE A 72 -1.30 -2.23 12.70
C ILE A 72 -2.25 -1.25 13.41
N HIS A 73 -3.01 -0.51 12.62
CA HIS A 73 -4.14 0.30 13.09
C HIS A 73 -5.45 -0.43 12.76
N LYS A 74 -6.01 -1.17 13.72
CA LYS A 74 -7.25 -1.97 13.48
C LYS A 74 -8.43 -1.15 12.97
N GLY A 75 -8.58 0.09 13.41
CA GLY A 75 -9.62 1.01 12.91
C GLY A 75 -9.38 1.55 11.49
N HIS A 76 -8.22 1.27 10.89
CA HIS A 76 -7.90 1.59 9.49
C HIS A 76 -7.75 0.28 8.71
N CYS A 77 -8.84 -0.47 8.62
CA CYS A 77 -8.94 -1.65 7.78
C CYS A 77 -9.50 -1.22 6.42
N TYR A 78 -8.83 -1.60 5.34
CA TYR A 78 -9.17 -1.22 3.97
C TYR A 78 -9.60 -2.45 3.16
N GLY A 79 -10.35 -3.34 3.80
CA GLY A 79 -10.78 -4.61 3.22
C GLY A 79 -9.67 -5.67 3.17
N THR A 80 -9.68 -6.48 2.12
CA THR A 80 -8.77 -7.61 1.93
C THR A 80 -8.05 -7.52 0.59
N LEU A 81 -7.08 -8.42 0.39
CA LEU A 81 -6.41 -8.61 -0.90
C LEU A 81 -7.38 -8.93 -2.07
N ASP A 82 -8.61 -9.38 -1.79
CA ASP A 82 -9.63 -9.63 -2.79
C ASP A 82 -10.43 -8.37 -3.18
N THR A 83 -10.47 -7.38 -2.30
CA THR A 83 -11.23 -6.13 -2.50
C THR A 83 -10.33 -4.96 -2.91
N ILE A 84 -9.10 -5.23 -3.35
CA ILE A 84 -8.13 -4.14 -3.66
C ILE A 84 -8.63 -3.22 -4.78
N ASN A 85 -9.49 -3.71 -5.67
CA ASN A 85 -10.02 -2.91 -6.76
C ASN A 85 -11.17 -1.98 -6.35
N ASP A 86 -11.76 -2.21 -5.17
CA ASP A 86 -12.86 -1.41 -4.60
C ASP A 86 -12.34 -0.10 -3.97
N TYR A 87 -11.02 0.03 -3.85
CA TYR A 87 -10.35 1.18 -3.28
C TYR A 87 -9.47 1.88 -4.31
N TYR A 88 -9.25 3.17 -4.09
CA TYR A 88 -8.19 3.95 -4.71
C TYR A 88 -7.04 4.17 -3.71
N TRP A 89 -5.84 3.76 -4.10
CA TRP A 89 -4.63 3.67 -3.28
C TRP A 89 -3.60 4.76 -3.57
N GLY A 90 -3.84 5.59 -4.60
CA GLY A 90 -2.94 6.71 -4.93
C GLY A 90 -2.86 7.78 -3.82
N ASN A 91 -3.83 7.81 -2.91
CA ASN A 91 -3.86 8.75 -1.79
C ASN A 91 -2.91 8.38 -0.63
N TYR A 92 -2.93 9.20 0.42
CA TYR A 92 -2.18 8.89 1.65
C TYR A 92 -2.68 7.59 2.32
N ARG A 93 -3.96 7.27 2.15
CA ARG A 93 -4.63 6.04 2.60
C ARG A 93 -5.50 5.51 1.46
N GLY A 94 -5.88 4.23 1.52
CA GLY A 94 -6.90 3.68 0.65
C GLY A 94 -8.23 4.41 0.89
N VAL A 95 -8.89 4.85 -0.18
CA VAL A 95 -10.20 5.49 -0.14
C VAL A 95 -11.16 4.61 -0.93
N CYS A 96 -12.28 4.22 -0.31
CA CYS A 96 -13.32 3.46 -1.01
C CYS A 96 -13.80 4.26 -2.23
N LYS A 97 -13.95 3.58 -3.36
CA LYS A 97 -14.53 4.16 -4.58
C LYS A 97 -16.03 4.38 -4.44
#